data_AF-A0A4U9WK66-F1
#
_entry.id   AF-A0A4U9WK66-F1
#
_cell.length_a   1.000
_cell.length_b   1.000
_cell.length_c   1.000
_cell.angle_alpha   90.00
_cell.angle_beta   90.00
_cell.angle_gamma   90.00
#
_symmetry.space_group_name_H-M   'P 1'
#
loop_
_entity.id
_entity.type
_entity.pdbx_description
1 polymer ?
#
loop_
_entity_poly.entity_id
_entity_poly.type
_entity_poly.pdbx_seq_one_letter_code
_entity_poly.pdbx_strand_id
1 'polypeptide(L)'
;MKRNDELQLADIERLAPQHLVISLAPVRPNEAGISLAAIRHFAGKLPILGVCLGHQALGQAFGADVVRAREVMHGKTSAIRHHNLGVFKGLNNPLTVTRYHSLILDAATLPDCFEVTAWSERDGERDEIMGIRHRTLALEGVQFHPESILSEQGTNCW
;
A
#
# COMPACT_ATOMS: atom_id res chain seq x y z
N MET A 1 11.26 9.92 -14.38
CA MET A 1 11.07 9.93 -12.92
C MET A 1 11.43 11.33 -12.41
N LYS A 2 10.44 12.19 -12.12
CA LYS A 2 10.70 13.51 -11.50
C LYS A 2 10.84 13.31 -9.99
N ARG A 3 11.95 13.77 -9.39
CA ARG A 3 12.15 13.77 -7.94
C ARG A 3 11.32 14.90 -7.32
N ASN A 4 10.71 14.56 -6.20
CA ASN A 4 9.70 15.30 -5.48
C ASN A 4 10.31 16.51 -4.75
N ASP A 5 10.19 17.70 -5.33
CA ASP A 5 10.33 18.96 -4.62
C ASP A 5 9.23 19.90 -5.16
N GLU A 6 8.23 20.19 -4.32
CA GLU A 6 7.12 21.15 -4.54
C GLU A 6 6.01 20.78 -5.54
N LEU A 7 5.64 19.50 -5.70
CA LEU A 7 4.40 19.17 -6.42
C LEU A 7 3.17 19.56 -5.57
N GLN A 8 2.50 20.66 -5.93
CA GLN A 8 1.15 20.92 -5.46
C GLN A 8 0.15 20.03 -6.21
N LEU A 9 -1.04 19.83 -5.65
CA LEU A 9 -2.08 19.01 -6.32
C LEU A 9 -2.37 19.50 -7.75
N ALA A 10 -2.31 20.81 -7.97
CA ALA A 10 -2.46 21.45 -9.28
C ALA A 10 -1.37 21.04 -10.29
N ASP A 11 -0.15 20.77 -9.82
CA ASP A 11 0.92 20.30 -10.69
C ASP A 11 0.70 18.85 -11.14
N ILE A 12 0.16 18.02 -10.25
CA ILE A 12 -0.22 16.64 -10.58
C ILE A 12 -1.37 16.64 -11.60
N GLU A 13 -2.37 17.50 -11.43
CA GLU A 13 -3.45 17.66 -12.41
C GLU A 13 -2.93 18.11 -13.78
N ARG A 14 -2.00 19.07 -13.81
CA ARG A 14 -1.40 19.57 -15.06
C ARG A 14 -0.57 18.51 -15.78
N LEU A 15 0.00 17.56 -15.06
CA LEU A 15 0.71 16.43 -15.66
C LEU A 15 -0.23 15.40 -16.30
N ALA A 16 -1.54 15.47 -16.00
CA ALA A 16 -2.56 14.56 -16.49
C ALA A 16 -2.14 13.06 -16.44
N PRO A 17 -1.67 12.55 -15.28
CA PRO A 17 -1.23 11.17 -15.17
C PRO A 17 -2.41 10.22 -15.32
N GLN A 18 -2.14 9.03 -15.86
CA GLN A 18 -3.14 7.96 -15.95
C GLN A 18 -3.26 7.14 -14.66
N HIS A 19 -2.20 7.10 -13.85
CA HIS A 19 -2.12 6.32 -12.61
C HIS A 19 -1.26 7.06 -11.58
N LEU A 20 -1.56 6.88 -10.29
CA LEU A 20 -0.77 7.44 -9.19
C LEU A 20 -0.18 6.30 -8.35
N VAL A 21 1.14 6.31 -8.15
CA VAL A 21 1.82 5.38 -7.25
C VAL A 21 2.42 6.18 -6.09
N ILE A 22 2.05 5.81 -4.86
CA ILE A 22 2.52 6.47 -3.64
C ILE A 22 3.33 5.44 -2.86
N SER A 23 4.65 5.60 -2.79
CA SER A 23 5.56 4.60 -2.20
C SER A 23 6.26 5.07 -0.92
N LEU A 24 6.37 6.38 -0.72
CA LEU A 24 7.07 6.99 0.41
C LEU A 24 6.15 8.04 1.05
N ALA A 25 5.96 7.97 2.36
CA ALA A 25 5.69 9.17 3.13
C ALA A 25 7.05 9.79 3.48
N PRO A 26 7.29 11.10 3.28
CA PRO A 26 8.64 11.61 3.40
C PRO A 26 9.07 11.83 4.84
N VAL A 27 10.38 11.94 5.02
CA VAL A 27 11.13 12.18 6.26
C VAL A 27 10.77 13.53 6.94
N ARG A 28 9.84 14.31 6.38
CA ARG A 28 9.45 15.65 6.85
C ARG A 28 7.92 15.77 7.06
N PRO A 29 7.45 16.34 8.19
CA PRO A 29 6.03 16.44 8.53
C PRO A 29 5.13 17.08 7.47
N ASN A 30 5.64 18.09 6.74
CA ASN A 30 4.85 18.83 5.75
C ASN A 30 4.52 18.02 4.49
N GLU A 31 5.29 16.97 4.18
CA GLU A 31 5.09 16.16 2.98
C GLU A 31 4.15 14.97 3.23
N ALA A 32 4.03 14.49 4.47
CA ALA A 32 3.04 13.49 4.85
C ALA A 32 1.60 13.99 4.58
N GLY A 33 1.37 15.29 4.73
CA GLY A 33 0.09 15.93 4.41
C GLY A 33 -0.25 15.91 2.91
N ILE A 34 0.74 16.01 2.02
CA ILE A 34 0.52 16.03 0.56
C ILE A 34 0.04 14.66 0.07
N SER A 35 0.60 13.56 0.58
CA SER A 35 0.16 12.21 0.19
C SER A 35 -1.30 11.96 0.57
N LEU A 36 -1.70 12.30 1.80
CA LEU A 36 -3.09 12.19 2.24
C LEU A 36 -4.03 13.07 1.41
N ALA A 37 -3.63 14.32 1.15
CA ALA A 37 -4.40 15.24 0.32
C ALA A 37 -4.54 14.74 -1.12
N ALA A 38 -3.46 14.19 -1.71
CA ALA A 38 -3.48 13.63 -3.06
C ALA A 38 -4.40 12.41 -3.15
N ILE A 39 -4.33 11.49 -2.19
CA ILE A 39 -5.22 10.32 -2.14
C ILE A 39 -6.67 10.77 -2.11
N ARG A 40 -7.03 11.70 -1.22
CA ARG A 40 -8.40 12.20 -1.10
C ARG A 40 -8.86 12.93 -2.37
N HIS A 41 -7.97 13.72 -2.98
CA HIS A 41 -8.29 14.54 -4.15
C HIS A 41 -8.46 13.71 -5.44
N PHE A 42 -7.65 12.66 -5.60
CA PHE A 42 -7.62 11.83 -6.81
C PHE A 42 -8.42 10.52 -6.66
N ALA A 43 -8.89 10.17 -5.46
CA ALA A 43 -9.80 9.04 -5.26
C ALA A 43 -11.03 9.16 -6.16
N GLY A 44 -11.26 8.12 -6.99
CA GLY A 44 -12.35 8.09 -7.97
C GLY A 44 -12.10 8.89 -9.25
N LYS A 45 -10.99 9.62 -9.36
CA LYS A 45 -10.55 10.27 -10.61
C LYS A 45 -9.49 9.44 -11.32
N LEU A 46 -8.55 8.88 -10.56
CA LEU A 46 -7.44 8.10 -11.07
C LEU A 46 -7.29 6.80 -10.27
N PRO A 47 -6.80 5.73 -10.89
CA PRO A 47 -6.30 4.59 -10.15
C PRO A 47 -5.11 4.98 -9.27
N ILE A 48 -5.10 4.50 -8.02
CA ILE A 48 -4.04 4.78 -7.03
C ILE A 48 -3.52 3.47 -6.45
N LEU A 49 -2.19 3.31 -6.46
CA LEU A 49 -1.49 2.23 -5.78
C LEU A 49 -0.64 2.79 -4.63
N GLY A 50 -0.96 2.39 -3.40
CA GLY A 50 -0.15 2.67 -2.21
C GLY A 50 0.85 1.55 -1.93
N VAL A 51 2.13 1.86 -1.79
CA VAL A 51 3.18 0.90 -1.45
C VAL A 51 3.81 1.29 -0.13
N CYS A 52 3.98 0.34 0.78
CA CYS A 52 4.60 0.52 2.09
C CYS A 52 3.94 1.66 2.90
N LEU A 53 4.58 2.82 3.02
CA LEU A 53 4.00 4.00 3.69
C LEU A 53 2.79 4.56 2.93
N GLY A 54 2.75 4.43 1.60
CA GLY A 54 1.58 4.83 0.81
C GLY A 54 0.37 3.92 1.04
N HIS A 55 0.58 2.65 1.37
CA HIS A 55 -0.50 1.76 1.79
C HIS A 55 -1.11 2.22 3.12
N GLN A 56 -0.27 2.62 4.07
CA GLN A 56 -0.72 3.18 5.35
C GLN A 56 -1.46 4.50 5.16
N ALA A 57 -0.90 5.41 4.35
CA ALA A 57 -1.55 6.67 4.01
C ALA A 57 -2.90 6.45 3.30
N LEU A 58 -3.02 5.40 2.47
CA LEU A 58 -4.28 5.04 1.81
C LEU A 58 -5.34 4.63 2.83
N GLY A 59 -5.02 3.74 3.78
CA GLY A 59 -5.97 3.38 4.84
C GLY A 59 -6.34 4.60 5.71
N GLN A 60 -5.33 5.37 6.13
CA GLN A 60 -5.50 6.56 6.97
C GLN A 60 -6.33 7.66 6.29
N ALA A 61 -6.18 7.84 4.98
CA ALA A 61 -6.98 8.81 4.22
C ALA A 61 -8.49 8.55 4.31
N PHE A 62 -8.89 7.31 4.60
CA PHE A 62 -10.28 6.87 4.75
C PHE A 62 -10.68 6.56 6.20
N GLY A 63 -9.79 6.78 7.17
CA GLY A 63 -10.09 6.66 8.60
C GLY A 63 -9.59 5.39 9.28
N ALA A 64 -8.75 4.58 8.63
CA ALA A 64 -8.07 3.48 9.32
C ALA A 64 -6.93 4.01 10.20
N ASP A 65 -6.70 3.38 11.35
CA ASP A 65 -5.57 3.70 12.20
C ASP A 65 -4.30 2.97 11.76
N VAL A 66 -3.16 3.64 11.98
CA VAL A 66 -1.83 3.06 11.79
C VAL A 66 -1.24 2.77 13.16
N VAL A 67 -1.05 1.49 13.45
CA VAL A 67 -0.55 1.00 14.74
C VAL A 67 0.83 0.38 14.60
N ARG A 68 1.53 0.21 15.71
CA ARG A 68 2.80 -0.52 15.71
C ARG A 68 2.56 -1.99 15.36
N ALA A 69 3.38 -2.51 14.45
CA ALA A 69 3.47 -3.93 14.19
C ALA A 69 3.88 -4.67 15.49
N ARG A 70 3.42 -5.91 15.65
CA ARG A 70 3.78 -6.73 16.82
C ARG A 70 5.28 -6.95 16.89
N GLU A 71 5.89 -7.16 15.72
CA GLU A 71 7.32 -7.32 15.55
C GLU A 71 7.84 -6.34 14.50
N VAL A 72 8.98 -5.72 14.76
CA VAL A 72 9.66 -4.88 13.77
C VAL A 72 10.31 -5.78 12.73
N MET A 73 9.92 -5.61 11.48
CA MET A 73 10.45 -6.37 10.35
C MET A 73 11.44 -5.50 9.59
N HIS A 74 12.70 -5.93 9.53
CA HIS A 74 13.75 -5.20 8.80
C HIS A 74 14.57 -6.18 7.94
N GLY A 75 14.25 -6.24 6.65
CA GLY A 75 14.95 -7.12 5.69
C GLY A 75 14.67 -8.60 5.90
N LYS A 76 13.56 -8.93 6.56
CA LYS A 76 13.14 -10.32 6.76
C LYS A 76 12.13 -10.70 5.69
N THR A 77 12.27 -11.90 5.14
CA THR A 77 11.26 -12.48 4.26
C THR A 77 10.11 -13.03 5.10
N SER A 78 8.90 -13.00 4.54
CA SER A 78 7.73 -13.62 5.16
C SER A 78 6.80 -14.14 4.07
N ALA A 79 6.20 -15.29 4.34
CA ALA A 79 5.10 -15.78 3.54
C ALA A 79 3.83 -14.98 3.87
N ILE A 80 3.15 -14.49 2.84
CA ILE A 80 1.86 -13.83 2.93
C ILE A 80 0.84 -14.59 2.11
N ARG A 81 -0.40 -14.60 2.55
CA ARG A 81 -1.52 -15.11 1.79
C ARG A 81 -2.27 -13.98 1.12
N HIS A 82 -2.96 -14.32 0.04
CA HIS A 82 -3.81 -13.37 -0.68
C HIS A 82 -5.02 -14.05 -1.31
N HIS A 83 -5.99 -13.24 -1.72
CA HIS A 83 -7.22 -13.71 -2.39
C HIS A 83 -7.08 -13.81 -3.93
N ASN A 84 -5.87 -13.67 -4.48
CA ASN A 84 -5.61 -13.65 -5.94
C ASN A 84 -6.39 -12.54 -6.68
N LEU A 85 -6.55 -11.39 -6.03
CA LEU A 85 -7.29 -10.22 -6.53
C LEU A 85 -6.34 -9.04 -6.78
N GLY A 86 -6.72 -8.16 -7.71
CA GLY A 86 -6.01 -6.91 -7.96
C GLY A 86 -4.54 -7.14 -8.33
N VAL A 87 -3.64 -6.42 -7.67
CA VAL A 87 -2.18 -6.55 -7.84
C VAL A 87 -1.62 -7.93 -7.50
N PHE A 88 -2.39 -8.78 -6.81
CA PHE A 88 -1.97 -10.14 -6.46
C PHE A 88 -2.43 -11.20 -7.46
N LYS A 89 -3.12 -10.82 -8.54
CA LYS A 89 -3.68 -11.77 -9.50
C LYS A 89 -2.57 -12.49 -10.28
N GLY A 90 -2.59 -13.82 -10.23
CA GLY A 90 -1.63 -14.69 -10.90
C GLY A 90 -0.34 -14.94 -10.11
N LEU A 91 -0.22 -14.41 -8.90
CA LEU A 91 0.95 -14.64 -8.04
C LEU A 91 0.81 -15.94 -7.23
N ASN A 92 1.95 -16.49 -6.80
CA ASN A 92 1.99 -17.67 -5.93
C ASN A 92 1.29 -17.40 -4.59
N ASN A 93 0.58 -18.41 -4.06
CA ASN A 93 -0.12 -18.32 -2.78
C ASN A 93 0.23 -19.53 -1.90
N PRO A 94 1.02 -19.37 -0.80
CA PRO A 94 1.53 -18.10 -0.28
C PRO A 94 2.60 -17.44 -1.16
N LEU A 95 2.69 -16.12 -1.07
CA LEU A 95 3.69 -15.27 -1.70
C LEU A 95 4.78 -14.92 -0.69
N THR A 96 6.05 -15.14 -1.04
CA THR A 96 7.16 -14.68 -0.21
C THR A 96 7.50 -13.24 -0.56
N VAL A 97 7.57 -12.37 0.44
CA VAL A 97 7.89 -10.94 0.28
C VAL A 97 8.90 -10.50 1.33
N THR A 98 9.69 -9.48 1.02
CA THR A 98 10.62 -8.86 1.98
C THR A 98 9.93 -7.72 2.71
N ARG A 99 10.00 -7.72 4.04
CA ARG A 99 9.30 -6.78 4.92
C ARG A 99 10.28 -5.81 5.59
N TYR A 100 9.92 -4.51 5.55
CA TYR A 100 10.69 -3.39 6.09
C TYR A 100 9.80 -2.40 6.86
N HIS A 101 8.92 -2.88 7.73
CA HIS A 101 7.98 -2.02 8.43
C HIS A 101 7.99 -2.27 9.95
N SER A 102 7.64 -1.21 10.66
CA SER A 102 7.40 -1.17 12.11
C SER A 102 5.96 -0.73 12.44
N LEU A 103 5.19 -0.37 11.41
CA LEU A 103 3.83 0.15 11.47
C LEU A 103 2.99 -0.60 10.44
N ILE A 104 1.71 -0.82 10.77
CA ILE A 104 0.73 -1.50 9.93
C ILE A 104 -0.64 -0.80 10.07
N LEU A 105 -1.54 -1.08 9.13
CA LEU A 105 -2.96 -0.73 9.32
C LEU A 105 -3.59 -1.64 10.38
N ASP A 106 -4.36 -1.04 11.28
CA ASP A 106 -5.16 -1.78 12.25
C ASP A 106 -6.41 -2.37 11.57
N ALA A 107 -6.56 -3.70 11.66
CA ALA A 107 -7.69 -4.40 11.11
C ALA A 107 -9.02 -4.05 11.79
N ALA A 108 -8.99 -3.63 13.06
CA ALA A 108 -10.20 -3.27 13.80
C ALA A 108 -10.81 -1.94 13.36
N THR A 109 -10.00 -1.05 12.77
CA THR A 109 -10.41 0.29 12.34
C THR A 109 -10.47 0.43 10.82
N LEU A 110 -10.11 -0.61 10.08
CA LEU A 110 -10.17 -0.60 8.62
C LEU A 110 -11.64 -0.41 8.16
N PRO A 111 -11.96 0.68 7.45
CA PRO A 111 -13.33 0.96 7.03
C PRO A 111 -13.89 -0.10 6.08
N ASP A 112 -15.19 -0.35 6.14
CA ASP A 112 -15.89 -1.33 5.30
C ASP A 112 -15.81 -1.05 3.80
N CYS A 113 -15.42 0.16 3.38
CA CYS A 113 -15.17 0.48 1.98
C CYS A 113 -13.92 -0.22 1.41
N PHE A 114 -13.06 -0.75 2.28
CA PHE A 114 -11.93 -1.60 1.91
C PHE A 114 -12.21 -3.07 2.13
N GLU A 115 -11.56 -3.87 1.29
CA GLU A 115 -11.42 -5.31 1.44
C GLU A 115 -9.94 -5.63 1.65
N VAL A 116 -9.65 -6.49 2.63
CA VAL A 116 -8.29 -7.02 2.82
C VAL A 116 -8.01 -8.05 1.74
N THR A 117 -7.02 -7.78 0.89
CA THR A 117 -6.65 -8.65 -0.24
C THR A 117 -5.47 -9.56 0.06
N ALA A 118 -4.63 -9.20 1.05
CA ALA A 118 -3.51 -10.01 1.50
C ALA A 118 -3.19 -9.82 3.00
N TRP A 119 -2.64 -10.85 3.64
CA TRP A 119 -2.29 -10.88 5.08
C TRP A 119 -1.09 -11.80 5.37
N SER A 120 -0.38 -11.57 6.48
CA SER A 120 0.47 -12.62 7.08
C SER A 120 -0.35 -13.56 7.94
N GLU A 121 0.14 -14.79 8.10
CA GLU A 121 -0.39 -15.75 9.06
C GLU A 121 0.57 -15.94 10.22
N ARG A 122 0.00 -16.12 11.42
CA ARG A 122 0.71 -16.55 12.62
C ARG A 122 -0.15 -17.57 13.33
N ASP A 123 0.44 -18.70 13.70
CA ASP A 123 -0.26 -19.80 14.38
C ASP A 123 -1.52 -20.29 13.62
N GLY A 124 -1.52 -20.16 12.28
CA GLY A 124 -2.63 -20.53 11.41
C GLY A 124 -3.73 -19.48 11.26
N GLU A 125 -3.63 -18.35 11.94
CA GLU A 125 -4.61 -17.25 11.93
C GLU A 125 -4.07 -16.01 11.21
N ARG A 126 -4.97 -15.13 10.75
CA ARG A 126 -4.58 -13.84 10.14
C ARG A 126 -3.93 -12.94 11.20
N ASP A 127 -2.75 -12.39 10.90
CA ASP A 127 -2.01 -11.51 11.81
C ASP A 127 -2.01 -10.06 11.32
N GLU A 128 -1.28 -9.76 10.24
CA GLU A 128 -1.07 -8.37 9.80
C GLU A 128 -1.61 -8.17 8.37
N ILE A 129 -2.24 -7.01 8.14
CA ILE A 129 -2.73 -6.62 6.81
C ILE A 129 -1.53 -6.36 5.90
N MET A 130 -1.52 -7.01 4.74
CA MET A 130 -0.48 -6.86 3.71
C MET A 130 -1.00 -6.25 2.41
N GLY A 131 -2.31 -6.29 2.21
CA GLY A 131 -2.95 -5.79 1.01
C GLY A 131 -4.36 -5.33 1.31
N ILE A 132 -4.74 -4.17 0.75
CA ILE A 132 -6.12 -3.68 0.75
C ILE A 132 -6.53 -3.26 -0.65
N ARG A 133 -7.82 -3.30 -0.91
CA ARG A 133 -8.44 -2.77 -2.13
C ARG A 133 -9.76 -2.10 -1.80
N HIS A 134 -10.02 -0.93 -2.37
CA HIS A 134 -11.32 -0.29 -2.23
C HIS A 134 -12.36 -1.04 -3.07
N ARG A 135 -13.55 -1.25 -2.52
CA ARG A 135 -14.61 -2.06 -3.14
C ARG A 135 -15.15 -1.52 -4.46
N THR A 136 -15.19 -0.20 -4.61
CA THR A 136 -15.81 0.50 -5.75
C THR A 136 -14.85 1.40 -6.52
N LEU A 137 -13.82 1.92 -5.85
CA LEU A 137 -12.81 2.78 -6.46
C LEU A 137 -11.59 1.96 -6.89
N ALA A 138 -10.85 2.43 -7.91
CA ALA A 138 -9.60 1.82 -8.37
C ALA A 138 -8.43 2.14 -7.43
N LEU A 139 -8.56 1.81 -6.14
CA LEU A 139 -7.56 2.06 -5.12
C LEU A 139 -7.08 0.74 -4.55
N GLU A 140 -5.77 0.53 -4.57
CA GLU A 140 -5.13 -0.65 -4.00
C GLU A 140 -3.92 -0.23 -3.17
N GLY A 141 -3.58 -1.03 -2.17
CA GLY A 141 -2.38 -0.78 -1.38
C GLY A 141 -1.73 -2.07 -0.91
N VAL A 142 -0.40 -2.10 -0.89
CA VAL A 142 0.43 -3.22 -0.43
C VAL A 142 1.44 -2.76 0.61
N GLN A 143 1.59 -3.51 1.70
CA GLN A 143 2.46 -3.14 2.83
C GLN A 143 3.95 -3.44 2.57
N PHE A 144 4.25 -4.30 1.61
CA PHE A 144 5.61 -4.64 1.19
C PHE A 144 5.96 -3.94 -0.13
N HIS A 145 7.23 -3.95 -0.47
CA HIS A 145 7.75 -3.40 -1.71
C HIS A 145 7.60 -4.43 -2.85
N PRO A 146 6.82 -4.16 -3.92
CA PRO A 146 6.60 -5.11 -5.02
C PRO A 146 7.88 -5.54 -5.72
N GLU A 147 8.93 -4.70 -5.71
CA GLU A 147 10.23 -5.09 -6.23
C GLU A 147 10.84 -6.31 -5.51
N SER A 148 10.44 -6.60 -4.26
CA SER A 148 10.84 -7.82 -3.55
C SER A 148 10.25 -9.09 -4.17
N ILE A 149 9.10 -8.99 -4.84
CA ILE A 149 8.51 -10.11 -5.60
C ILE A 149 9.32 -10.35 -6.87
N LEU A 150 9.76 -9.27 -7.55
CA LEU A 150 10.53 -9.35 -8.80
C LEU A 150 11.85 -10.10 -8.60
N SER A 151 12.50 -9.96 -7.44
CA SER A 151 13.74 -10.68 -7.14
C SER A 151 13.54 -12.19 -6.94
N GLU A 152 12.35 -12.64 -6.54
CA GLU A 152 12.07 -14.06 -6.30
C GLU A 152 11.28 -14.74 -7.45
N GLN A 153 10.45 -13.99 -8.19
CA GLN A 153 9.55 -14.53 -9.22
C GLN A 153 9.83 -14.04 -10.65
N GLY A 154 10.78 -13.12 -10.84
CA GLY A 154 11.36 -12.83 -12.16
C GLY A 154 10.37 -12.34 -13.25
N THR A 155 9.18 -11.81 -12.92
CA THR A 155 8.23 -11.31 -13.93
C THR A 155 7.41 -10.08 -13.53
N ASN A 156 7.18 -9.18 -14.50
CA ASN A 156 6.63 -7.82 -14.41
C ASN A 156 5.29 -7.71 -13.66
N CYS A 157 5.30 -6.98 -12.54
CA CYS A 157 4.12 -6.39 -11.90
C CYS A 157 4.07 -4.89 -12.23
N TRP A 158 3.74 -4.53 -13.46
CA TRP A 158 3.48 -3.15 -13.89
C TRP A 158 2.40 -3.13 -14.97
#